data_AF-I4B230-F1
#
_entry.id   AF-I4B230-F1
#
_cell.length_a   1.000
_cell.length_b   1.000
_cell.length_c   1.000
_cell.angle_alpha   90.00
_cell.angle_beta   90.00
_cell.angle_gamma   90.00
#
_symmetry.space_group_name_H-M   'P 1'
#
loop_
_entity.id
_entity.type
_entity.pdbx_description
1 polymer ?
#
loop_
_entity_poly.entity_id
_entity_poly.type
_entity_poly.pdbx_seq_one_letter_code
_entity_poly.pdbx_strand_id
1 'polypeptide(L)'
;MLGIPLGLLAANAFEWFAHNKLLHEYGKSRSGSAHFHWDHHREVRRHDFFEPQYEHLLGEDYARHRYEIEALVRVSLIVSPLFPIAPFFTATLWYSAFNYYHCHRKAHEDPEWAREHLPWHVDHHMGRNQDTNWCVTKPWFDYIMGTRVLTNHSKPESNPLGIPLPKPVKDFLWQLVPRPKYEPARATAAA
;
A
#
# COMPACT_ATOMS: atom_id res chain seq x y z
N MET A 1 3.13 27.08 -1.83
CA MET A 1 2.54 25.91 -2.52
C MET A 1 2.35 24.74 -1.53
N LEU A 2 1.48 24.91 -0.53
CA LEU A 2 1.25 23.89 0.50
C LEU A 2 0.40 22.70 -0.01
N GLY A 3 -0.29 22.85 -1.14
CA GLY A 3 -1.16 21.81 -1.69
C GLY A 3 -0.44 20.50 -2.02
N ILE A 4 0.82 20.54 -2.46
CA ILE A 4 1.60 19.32 -2.76
C ILE A 4 1.90 18.51 -1.49
N PRO A 5 2.61 19.06 -0.47
CA PRO A 5 2.90 18.28 0.73
C PRO A 5 1.63 17.84 1.48
N LEU A 6 0.60 18.69 1.53
CA LEU A 6 -0.69 18.32 2.12
C LEU A 6 -1.41 17.23 1.31
N GLY A 7 -1.32 17.27 -0.02
CA GLY A 7 -1.91 16.26 -0.90
C GLY A 7 -1.24 14.90 -0.73
N LEU A 8 0.09 14.86 -0.66
CA LEU A 8 0.83 13.61 -0.41
C LEU A 8 0.48 13.02 0.96
N LEU A 9 0.43 13.86 2.00
CA LEU A 9 0.06 13.43 3.35
C LEU A 9 -1.38 12.91 3.39
N ALA A 10 -2.33 13.62 2.78
CA ALA A 10 -3.74 13.23 2.72
C ALA A 10 -3.94 11.94 1.92
N ALA A 11 -3.22 11.77 0.81
CA ALA A 11 -3.30 10.55 0.01
C ALA A 11 -2.80 9.33 0.78
N ASN A 12 -1.65 9.43 1.48
CA ASN A 12 -1.13 8.31 2.27
C ASN A 12 -1.99 8.00 3.50
N ALA A 13 -2.61 9.03 4.10
CA ALA A 13 -3.63 8.86 5.15
C ALA A 13 -4.85 8.08 4.64
N PHE A 14 -5.35 8.47 3.46
CA PHE A 14 -6.48 7.82 2.83
C PHE A 14 -6.15 6.40 2.38
N GLU A 15 -4.95 6.16 1.85
CA GLU A 15 -4.43 4.84 1.51
C GLU A 15 -4.47 3.91 2.74
N TRP A 16 -3.90 4.33 3.86
CA TRP A 16 -3.98 3.59 5.12
C TRP A 16 -5.42 3.30 5.54
N PHE A 17 -6.29 4.31 5.50
CA PHE A 17 -7.69 4.19 5.91
C PHE A 17 -8.46 3.23 4.99
N ALA A 18 -8.34 3.42 3.67
CA ALA A 18 -9.04 2.61 2.69
C ALA A 18 -8.60 1.16 2.76
N HIS A 19 -7.29 0.91 2.88
CA HIS A 19 -6.77 -0.45 2.95
C HIS A 19 -7.20 -1.17 4.23
N ASN A 20 -7.09 -0.51 5.39
CA ASN A 20 -7.52 -1.06 6.68
C ASN A 20 -9.04 -1.25 6.74
N LYS A 21 -9.81 -0.18 6.50
CA LYS A 21 -11.26 -0.16 6.73
C LYS A 21 -12.05 -0.70 5.55
N LEU A 22 -11.81 -0.18 4.35
CA LEU A 22 -12.61 -0.53 3.17
C LEU A 22 -12.23 -1.88 2.59
N LEU A 23 -10.94 -2.18 2.49
CA LEU A 23 -10.45 -3.38 1.81
C LEU A 23 -10.33 -4.57 2.77
N HIS A 24 -9.74 -4.39 3.96
CA HIS A 24 -9.62 -5.47 4.94
C HIS A 24 -10.87 -5.67 5.78
N GLU A 25 -11.27 -4.67 6.57
CA GLU A 25 -12.39 -4.82 7.52
C GLU A 25 -13.71 -5.11 6.80
N TYR A 26 -14.14 -4.23 5.89
CA TYR A 26 -15.37 -4.45 5.10
C TYR A 26 -15.24 -5.61 4.09
N GLY A 27 -14.03 -5.87 3.56
CA GLY A 27 -13.80 -6.95 2.59
C GLY A 27 -13.84 -8.37 3.18
N LYS A 28 -13.84 -8.53 4.52
CA LYS A 28 -14.00 -9.84 5.18
C LYS A 28 -15.31 -10.54 4.77
N SER A 29 -16.34 -9.77 4.40
CA SER A 29 -17.60 -10.31 3.89
C SER A 29 -17.47 -10.81 2.45
N ARG A 30 -17.79 -12.10 2.21
CA ARG A 30 -17.76 -12.73 0.87
C ARG A 30 -18.79 -12.17 -0.12
N SER A 31 -19.81 -11.46 0.37
CA SER A 31 -20.89 -10.91 -0.46
C SER A 31 -20.62 -9.48 -0.97
N GLY A 32 -19.60 -8.81 -0.45
CA GLY A 32 -19.27 -7.43 -0.81
C GLY A 32 -18.27 -7.35 -1.96
N SER A 33 -18.32 -6.27 -2.74
CA SER A 33 -17.35 -6.04 -3.82
C SER A 33 -15.91 -5.99 -3.30
N ALA A 34 -15.66 -5.44 -2.11
CA ALA A 34 -14.32 -5.38 -1.51
C ALA A 34 -13.69 -6.75 -1.18
N HIS A 35 -14.42 -7.87 -1.29
CA HIS A 35 -13.88 -9.21 -1.06
C HIS A 35 -12.74 -9.57 -2.02
N PHE A 36 -12.70 -8.96 -3.22
CA PHE A 36 -11.61 -9.17 -4.18
C PHE A 36 -10.23 -8.96 -3.55
N HIS A 37 -10.13 -8.10 -2.54
CA HIS A 37 -8.89 -7.80 -1.87
C HIS A 37 -8.37 -8.98 -1.01
N TRP A 38 -9.26 -9.75 -0.39
CA TRP A 38 -8.87 -10.99 0.29
C TRP A 38 -8.50 -12.10 -0.69
N ASP A 39 -9.13 -12.13 -1.87
CA ASP A 39 -8.74 -13.02 -2.95
C ASP A 39 -7.33 -12.70 -3.47
N HIS A 40 -7.01 -11.41 -3.64
CA HIS A 40 -5.67 -10.92 -3.96
C HIS A 40 -4.64 -11.39 -2.92
N HIS A 41 -4.88 -11.14 -1.63
CA HIS A 41 -3.99 -11.61 -0.56
C HIS A 41 -3.70 -13.11 -0.59
N ARG A 42 -4.74 -13.91 -0.86
CA ARG A 42 -4.58 -15.36 -0.93
C ARG A 42 -3.70 -15.78 -2.10
N GLU A 43 -3.92 -15.25 -3.30
CA GLU A 43 -3.15 -15.64 -4.49
C GLU A 43 -1.71 -15.14 -4.42
N VAL A 44 -1.49 -13.88 -4.02
CA VAL A 44 -0.16 -13.31 -3.76
C VAL A 44 0.64 -14.18 -2.78
N ARG A 45 0.02 -14.65 -1.70
CA ARG A 45 0.69 -15.53 -0.72
C ARG A 45 1.03 -16.91 -1.28
N ARG A 46 0.26 -17.42 -2.25
CA ARG A 46 0.50 -18.74 -2.86
C ARG A 46 1.66 -18.70 -3.86
N HIS A 47 1.90 -17.55 -4.47
CA HIS A 47 2.90 -17.37 -5.51
C HIS A 47 4.08 -16.51 -5.03
N ASP A 48 4.41 -16.57 -3.74
CA ASP A 48 5.55 -15.85 -3.14
C ASP A 48 5.60 -14.35 -3.53
N PHE A 49 4.48 -13.67 -3.28
CA PHE A 49 4.26 -12.25 -3.54
C PHE A 49 3.98 -11.85 -5.00
N PHE A 50 4.13 -12.77 -5.95
CA PHE A 50 3.73 -12.58 -7.34
C PHE A 50 2.20 -12.67 -7.52
N GLU A 51 1.62 -11.91 -8.44
CA GLU A 51 0.20 -12.01 -8.80
C GLU A 51 0.04 -12.27 -10.31
N PRO A 52 -0.26 -13.53 -10.72
CA PRO A 52 -0.41 -13.91 -12.12
C PRO A 52 -1.48 -13.10 -12.87
N GLN A 53 -2.50 -12.61 -12.16
CA GLN A 53 -3.59 -11.84 -12.77
C GLN A 53 -3.13 -10.58 -13.52
N TYR A 54 -2.02 -9.95 -13.12
CA TYR A 54 -1.53 -8.77 -13.82
C TYR A 54 -1.00 -9.07 -15.24
N GLU A 55 -0.83 -10.36 -15.61
CA GLU A 55 -0.51 -10.78 -16.98
C GLU A 55 -1.72 -10.73 -17.93
N HIS A 56 -2.94 -10.62 -17.40
CA HIS A 56 -4.17 -10.63 -18.18
C HIS A 56 -4.77 -9.21 -18.27
N LEU A 57 -5.15 -8.80 -19.49
CA LEU A 57 -5.73 -7.46 -19.73
C LEU A 57 -7.25 -7.50 -19.99
N LEU A 58 -7.85 -8.69 -20.11
CA LEU A 58 -9.27 -8.95 -20.41
C LEU A 58 -9.70 -10.30 -19.80
N GLY A 59 -11.01 -10.53 -19.62
CA GLY A 59 -11.58 -11.82 -19.17
C GLY A 59 -12.07 -11.83 -17.71
N GLU A 60 -12.61 -12.95 -17.23
CA GLU A 60 -13.01 -13.11 -15.82
C GLU A 60 -11.80 -13.05 -14.88
N ASP A 61 -10.65 -13.56 -15.36
CA ASP A 61 -9.36 -13.44 -14.69
C ASP A 61 -8.90 -11.98 -14.54
N TYR A 62 -9.54 -10.98 -15.15
CA TYR A 62 -9.25 -9.54 -15.01
C TYR A 62 -10.12 -8.83 -13.94
N ALA A 63 -11.13 -9.52 -13.37
CA ALA A 63 -12.17 -8.87 -12.58
C ALA A 63 -11.66 -8.13 -11.32
N ARG A 64 -10.64 -8.66 -10.62
CA ARG A 64 -10.10 -8.02 -9.39
C ARG A 64 -9.33 -6.74 -9.71
N HIS A 65 -8.54 -6.78 -10.79
CA HIS A 65 -7.82 -5.62 -11.31
C HIS A 65 -8.77 -4.49 -11.72
N ARG A 66 -9.89 -4.83 -12.35
CA ARG A 66 -10.94 -3.87 -12.72
C ARG A 66 -11.49 -3.12 -11.50
N TYR A 67 -11.76 -3.81 -10.39
CA TYR A 67 -12.31 -3.16 -9.19
C TYR A 67 -11.37 -2.14 -8.57
N GLU A 68 -10.06 -2.40 -8.58
CA GLU A 68 -9.04 -1.45 -8.13
C GLU A 68 -9.07 -0.17 -8.98
N ILE A 69 -9.04 -0.31 -10.32
CA ILE A 69 -9.10 0.83 -11.24
C ILE A 69 -10.41 1.61 -11.05
N GLU A 70 -11.55 0.93 -11.02
CA GLU A 70 -12.86 1.58 -10.84
C GLU A 70 -12.94 2.37 -9.52
N ALA A 71 -12.40 1.82 -8.43
CA ALA A 71 -12.34 2.49 -7.14
C ALA A 71 -11.47 3.76 -7.21
N LEU A 72 -10.28 3.68 -7.81
CA LEU A 72 -9.36 4.81 -7.95
C LEU A 72 -9.93 5.92 -8.85
N VAL A 73 -10.58 5.55 -9.96
CA VAL A 73 -11.29 6.50 -10.83
C VAL A 73 -12.42 7.17 -10.05
N ARG A 74 -13.23 6.41 -9.31
CA ARG A 74 -14.34 6.96 -8.51
C ARG A 74 -13.83 7.95 -7.46
N VAL A 75 -12.79 7.60 -6.69
CA VAL A 75 -12.20 8.50 -5.68
C VAL A 75 -11.63 9.76 -6.34
N SER A 76 -10.95 9.61 -7.49
CA SER A 76 -10.41 10.74 -8.25
C SER A 76 -11.51 11.70 -8.72
N LEU A 77 -12.65 11.18 -9.17
CA LEU A 77 -13.82 11.98 -9.56
C LEU A 77 -14.46 12.69 -8.37
N ILE A 78 -14.52 12.05 -7.20
CA ILE A 78 -15.07 12.65 -5.98
C ILE A 78 -14.28 13.88 -5.56
N VAL A 79 -12.95 13.87 -5.73
CA VAL A 79 -12.09 15.01 -5.35
C VAL A 79 -11.97 16.07 -6.44
N SER A 80 -12.34 15.78 -7.69
CA SER A 80 -12.27 16.71 -8.83
C SER A 80 -12.91 18.10 -8.59
N PRO A 81 -14.06 18.24 -7.90
CA PRO A 81 -14.64 19.55 -7.61
C PRO A 81 -13.73 20.49 -6.80
N LEU A 82 -12.70 19.98 -6.13
CA LEU A 82 -11.72 20.80 -5.42
C LEU A 82 -10.72 21.49 -6.36
N PHE A 83 -10.60 21.05 -7.61
CA PHE A 83 -9.56 21.53 -8.53
C PHE A 83 -9.57 23.06 -8.74
N PRO A 84 -10.72 23.73 -8.93
CA PRO A 84 -10.75 25.20 -9.11
C PRO A 84 -10.27 25.99 -7.88
N ILE A 85 -10.34 25.40 -6.68
CA ILE A 85 -10.03 26.06 -5.41
C ILE A 85 -8.62 25.68 -4.92
N ALA A 86 -8.25 24.41 -5.10
CA ALA A 86 -6.99 23.85 -4.63
C ALA A 86 -6.36 22.96 -5.72
N PRO A 87 -5.88 23.55 -6.83
CA PRO A 87 -5.44 22.79 -8.02
C PRO A 87 -4.24 21.90 -7.71
N PHE A 88 -3.23 22.40 -6.99
CA PHE A 88 -2.05 21.61 -6.65
C PHE A 88 -2.36 20.47 -5.67
N PHE A 89 -3.30 20.67 -4.75
CA PHE A 89 -3.74 19.61 -3.84
C PHE A 89 -4.45 18.50 -4.62
N THR A 90 -5.44 18.89 -5.43
CA THR A 90 -6.24 17.95 -6.24
C THR A 90 -5.39 17.19 -7.25
N ALA A 91 -4.48 17.89 -7.96
CA ALA A 91 -3.54 17.25 -8.88
C ALA A 91 -2.59 16.27 -8.16
N THR A 92 -2.18 16.58 -6.93
CA THR A 92 -1.36 15.67 -6.12
C THR A 92 -2.14 14.42 -5.71
N LEU A 93 -3.43 14.54 -5.41
CA LEU A 93 -4.28 13.38 -5.13
C LEU A 93 -4.44 12.48 -6.36
N TRP A 94 -4.66 13.05 -7.55
CA TRP A 94 -4.69 12.28 -8.80
C TRP A 94 -3.35 11.60 -9.10
N TYR A 95 -2.25 12.32 -8.93
CA TYR A 95 -0.91 11.73 -9.02
C TYR A 95 -0.75 10.56 -8.06
N SER A 96 -1.21 10.72 -6.81
CA SER A 96 -1.08 9.68 -5.79
C SER A 96 -1.94 8.46 -6.09
N ALA A 97 -3.14 8.64 -6.66
CA ALA A 97 -3.98 7.53 -7.12
C ALA A 97 -3.31 6.74 -8.26
N PHE A 98 -2.72 7.44 -9.23
CA PHE A 98 -1.93 6.80 -10.28
C PHE A 98 -0.69 6.09 -9.72
N ASN A 99 0.05 6.75 -8.83
CA ASN A 99 1.26 6.20 -8.21
C ASN A 99 0.95 4.97 -7.36
N TYR A 100 -0.17 4.98 -6.63
CA TYR A 100 -0.67 3.82 -5.90
C TYR A 100 -0.84 2.62 -6.84
N TYR A 101 -1.62 2.79 -7.90
CA TYR A 101 -1.87 1.72 -8.87
C TYR A 101 -0.57 1.21 -9.51
N HIS A 102 0.31 2.13 -9.93
CA HIS A 102 1.59 1.77 -10.52
C HIS A 102 2.47 0.98 -9.54
N CYS A 103 2.65 1.48 -8.31
CA CYS A 103 3.47 0.81 -7.30
C CYS A 103 2.88 -0.54 -6.89
N HIS A 104 1.56 -0.61 -6.67
CA HIS A 104 0.87 -1.83 -6.26
C HIS A 104 1.03 -2.93 -7.31
N ARG A 105 0.70 -2.62 -8.57
CA ARG A 105 0.86 -3.54 -9.68
C ARG A 105 2.32 -3.97 -9.86
N LYS A 106 3.24 -3.01 -9.95
CA LYS A 106 4.67 -3.29 -10.13
C LYS A 106 5.22 -4.19 -9.03
N ALA A 107 4.78 -3.99 -7.79
CA ALA A 107 5.23 -4.80 -6.66
C ALA A 107 4.90 -6.29 -6.83
N HIS A 108 3.76 -6.58 -7.45
CA HIS A 108 3.32 -7.95 -7.68
C HIS A 108 3.73 -8.53 -9.04
N GLU A 109 4.14 -7.69 -10.00
CA GLU A 109 4.82 -8.13 -11.23
C GLU A 109 6.32 -8.43 -10.98
N ASP A 110 6.96 -7.68 -10.09
CA ASP A 110 8.38 -7.81 -9.73
C ASP A 110 8.56 -7.85 -8.19
N PRO A 111 8.41 -9.04 -7.57
CA PRO A 111 8.57 -9.21 -6.13
C PRO A 111 9.94 -8.81 -5.59
N GLU A 112 11.01 -8.98 -6.36
CA GLU A 112 12.36 -8.58 -5.94
C GLU A 112 12.47 -7.05 -5.85
N TRP A 113 11.94 -6.34 -6.86
CA TRP A 113 11.83 -4.88 -6.78
C TRP A 113 11.00 -4.45 -5.57
N ALA A 114 9.91 -5.14 -5.26
CA ALA A 114 9.09 -4.84 -4.09
C ALA A 114 9.83 -5.04 -2.77
N ARG A 115 10.58 -6.13 -2.62
CA ARG A 115 11.38 -6.43 -1.41
C ARG A 115 12.43 -5.36 -1.13
N GLU A 116 12.94 -4.70 -2.17
CA GLU A 116 13.90 -3.60 -2.03
C GLU A 116 13.23 -2.23 -1.82
N HIS A 117 12.15 -1.93 -2.57
CA HIS A 117 11.61 -0.58 -2.67
C HIS A 117 10.35 -0.35 -1.83
N LEU A 118 9.55 -1.39 -1.62
CA LEU A 118 8.29 -1.36 -0.87
C LEU A 118 8.25 -2.49 0.20
N PRO A 119 9.28 -2.61 1.06
CA PRO A 119 9.39 -3.72 2.02
C PRO A 119 8.18 -3.83 2.95
N TRP A 120 7.55 -2.70 3.30
CA TRP A 120 6.33 -2.67 4.11
C TRP A 120 5.13 -3.33 3.41
N HIS A 121 5.01 -3.23 2.09
CA HIS A 121 3.94 -3.87 1.33
C HIS A 121 4.20 -5.39 1.21
N VAL A 122 5.47 -5.80 1.08
CA VAL A 122 5.86 -7.21 1.19
C VAL A 122 5.51 -7.75 2.58
N ASP A 123 5.86 -7.02 3.64
CA ASP A 123 5.56 -7.40 5.01
C ASP A 123 4.04 -7.52 5.25
N HIS A 124 3.23 -6.65 4.65
CA HIS A 124 1.76 -6.71 4.70
C HIS A 124 1.23 -8.05 4.17
N HIS A 125 1.63 -8.45 2.96
CA HIS A 125 1.15 -9.68 2.36
C HIS A 125 1.80 -10.92 2.95
N MET A 126 3.08 -10.89 3.29
CA MET A 126 3.82 -12.10 3.65
C MET A 126 3.92 -12.34 5.16
N GLY A 127 3.70 -11.30 5.96
CA GLY A 127 3.64 -11.38 7.42
C GLY A 127 2.56 -12.34 7.91
N ARG A 128 2.67 -12.83 9.16
CA ARG A 128 1.65 -13.75 9.69
C ARG A 128 0.36 -12.98 9.97
N ASN A 129 0.47 -11.76 10.48
CA ASN A 129 -0.65 -10.86 10.69
C ASN A 129 -0.94 -9.98 9.45
N GLN A 130 -2.03 -10.29 8.75
CA GLN A 130 -2.53 -9.50 7.61
C GLN A 130 -3.14 -8.15 8.00
N ASP A 131 -3.47 -7.96 9.28
CA ASP A 131 -4.08 -6.74 9.79
C ASP A 131 -3.02 -5.71 10.24
N THR A 132 -1.93 -5.54 9.47
CA THR A 132 -0.79 -4.62 9.72
C THR A 132 -0.19 -4.10 8.42
N ASN A 133 0.63 -3.04 8.45
CA ASN A 133 1.32 -2.50 7.26
C ASN A 133 0.35 -2.11 6.11
N TRP A 134 -0.55 -1.17 6.34
CA TRP A 134 -1.64 -0.84 5.44
C TRP A 134 -1.25 0.04 4.26
N CYS A 135 -0.13 0.74 4.32
CA CYS A 135 0.27 1.58 3.18
C CYS A 135 1.01 0.74 2.13
N VAL A 136 0.82 1.07 0.85
CA VAL A 136 1.49 0.48 -0.31
C VAL A 136 2.61 1.40 -0.81
N THR A 137 2.34 2.69 -1.01
CA THR A 137 3.27 3.63 -1.66
C THR A 137 4.38 4.13 -0.74
N LYS A 138 4.05 4.42 0.52
CA LYS A 138 4.95 4.89 1.58
C LYS A 138 4.43 4.49 2.96
N PRO A 139 5.26 4.11 3.93
CA PRO A 139 4.78 3.58 5.21
C PRO A 139 4.42 4.67 6.24
N TRP A 140 4.16 5.92 5.83
CA TRP A 140 4.11 7.05 6.77
C TRP A 140 2.99 6.88 7.79
N PHE A 141 1.78 6.56 7.33
CA PHE A 141 0.66 6.33 8.22
C PHE A 141 0.74 5.00 8.98
N ASP A 142 1.51 4.02 8.49
CA ASP A 142 1.81 2.84 9.31
C ASP A 142 2.66 3.17 10.53
N TYR A 143 3.59 4.10 10.39
CA TYR A 143 4.34 4.62 11.52
C TYR A 143 3.48 5.50 12.42
N ILE A 144 2.78 6.50 11.86
CA ILE A 144 1.96 7.44 12.63
C ILE A 144 0.89 6.70 13.45
N MET A 145 0.25 5.68 12.86
CA MET A 145 -0.81 4.90 13.50
C MET A 145 -0.29 3.69 14.29
N GLY A 146 1.02 3.44 14.31
CA GLY A 146 1.62 2.33 15.04
C GLY A 146 1.27 0.94 14.49
N THR A 147 0.97 0.84 13.19
CA THR A 147 0.63 -0.41 12.49
C THR A 147 1.79 -1.02 11.71
N ARG A 148 2.97 -0.39 11.70
CA ARG A 148 4.19 -0.94 11.08
C ARG A 148 4.73 -2.15 11.86
N VAL A 149 4.85 -3.29 11.18
CA VAL A 149 5.46 -4.53 11.65
C VAL A 149 6.47 -5.06 10.64
N LEU A 150 7.75 -5.12 11.04
CA LEU A 150 8.84 -5.64 10.22
C LEU A 150 8.82 -7.17 10.19
N THR A 151 9.15 -7.75 9.03
CA THR A 151 9.33 -9.19 8.88
C THR A 151 10.69 -9.52 8.26
N ASN A 152 11.04 -10.82 8.16
CA ASN A 152 12.25 -11.26 7.45
C ASN A 152 12.06 -11.45 5.95
N HIS A 153 10.91 -11.07 5.38
CA HIS A 153 10.65 -11.22 3.94
C HIS A 153 11.32 -10.15 3.09
N SER A 154 11.75 -9.04 3.70
CA SER A 154 12.30 -7.88 2.99
C SER A 154 13.36 -7.17 3.83
N LYS A 155 14.16 -6.30 3.19
CA LYS A 155 15.10 -5.44 3.91
C LYS A 155 14.35 -4.21 4.43
N PRO A 156 14.32 -3.95 5.75
CA PRO A 156 13.60 -2.80 6.28
C PRO A 156 14.08 -1.47 5.72
N GLU A 157 13.15 -0.53 5.59
CA GLU A 157 13.43 0.84 5.19
C GLU A 157 14.37 1.54 6.18
N SER A 158 15.30 2.37 5.67
CA SER A 158 16.32 3.01 6.51
C SER A 158 15.79 4.14 7.41
N ASN A 159 14.55 4.60 7.17
CA ASN A 159 13.88 5.66 7.91
C ASN A 159 12.36 5.63 7.65
N PRO A 160 11.55 6.27 8.51
CA PRO A 160 10.08 6.25 8.40
C PRO A 160 9.50 6.84 7.10
N LEU A 161 10.28 7.67 6.38
CA LEU A 161 9.81 8.26 5.12
C LEU A 161 10.02 7.35 3.90
N GLY A 162 10.78 6.26 4.02
CA GLY A 162 11.04 5.34 2.92
C GLY A 162 11.73 6.00 1.71
N ILE A 163 12.63 6.95 1.96
CA ILE A 163 13.43 7.64 0.93
C ILE A 163 14.89 7.81 1.38
N PRO A 164 15.86 7.97 0.46
CA PRO A 164 17.25 8.25 0.82
C PRO A 164 17.39 9.60 1.53
N LEU A 165 18.08 9.61 2.68
CA LEU A 165 18.31 10.81 3.51
C LEU A 165 19.71 10.80 4.13
N PRO A 166 20.25 11.95 4.58
CA PRO A 166 21.45 12.00 5.41
C PRO A 166 21.22 11.36 6.79
N LYS A 167 22.26 10.75 7.37
CA LYS A 167 22.17 10.06 8.69
C LYS A 167 21.53 10.92 9.79
N PRO A 168 21.91 12.20 9.99
CA PRO A 168 21.31 13.01 11.06
C PRO A 168 19.79 13.16 10.94
N VAL A 169 19.28 13.23 9.70
CA VAL A 169 17.85 13.36 9.43
C VAL A 169 17.13 12.05 9.74
N LYS A 170 17.71 10.89 9.36
CA LYS A 170 17.15 9.58 9.68
C LYS A 170 17.03 9.37 11.20
N ASP A 171 18.10 9.67 11.93
CA ASP A 171 18.16 9.49 13.38
C ASP A 171 17.12 10.37 14.09
N PHE A 172 16.90 11.59 13.60
CA PHE A 172 15.86 12.48 14.11
C PHE A 172 14.45 11.95 13.82
N LEU A 173 14.17 11.50 12.59
CA LEU A 173 12.84 11.00 12.21
C LEU A 173 12.41 9.79 13.04
N TRP A 174 13.35 8.91 13.41
CA TRP A 174 13.06 7.77 14.29
C TRP A 174 12.60 8.16 15.70
N GLN A 175 12.87 9.40 16.14
CA GLN A 175 12.41 9.91 17.43
C GLN A 175 10.97 10.44 17.37
N LEU A 176 10.43 10.69 16.17
CA LEU A 176 9.11 11.28 15.96
C LEU A 176 8.00 10.26 15.78
N VAL A 177 8.34 8.98 15.62
CA VAL A 177 7.37 7.91 15.36
C VAL A 177 7.52 6.76 16.35
N PRO A 178 6.45 6.00 16.63
CA PRO A 178 6.54 4.74 17.34
C PRO A 178 7.58 3.80 16.69
N ARG A 179 8.33 3.08 17.53
CA ARG A 179 9.21 2.02 17.03
C ARG A 179 8.37 0.91 16.39
N PRO A 180 8.77 0.40 15.21
CA PRO A 180 8.03 -0.68 14.57
C PRO A 180 8.16 -1.96 15.39
N LYS A 181 7.13 -2.79 15.34
CA LYS A 181 7.19 -4.13 15.93
C LYS A 181 7.94 -5.06 14.96
N TYR A 182 8.33 -6.22 15.47
CA TYR A 182 8.97 -7.25 14.66
C TYR A 182 8.21 -8.56 14.82
N GLU A 183 7.95 -9.25 13.71
CA GLU A 183 7.34 -10.57 13.67
C GLU A 183 8.22 -11.55 12.87
N PRO A 184 8.44 -12.78 13.35
CA PRO A 184 9.12 -13.79 12.54
C PRO A 184 8.34 -14.05 11.24
N ALA A 185 9.07 -14.26 10.15
CA ALA A 185 8.48 -14.62 8.86
C ALA A 185 7.51 -15.80 8.99
N ARG A 186 6.46 -15.80 8.18
CA ARG A 186 5.59 -16.96 8.04
C ARG A 186 6.45 -18.10 7.48
N ALA A 187 6.41 -19.27 8.12
CA ALA A 187 7.00 -20.47 7.53
C ALA A 187 6.33 -20.69 6.17
N THR A 188 7.11 -20.65 5.09
CA THR A 188 6.62 -21.04 3.77
C THR A 188 6.17 -22.49 3.88
N ALA A 189 4.96 -22.79 3.41
CA ALA A 189 4.51 -24.17 3.29
C ALA A 189 5.27 -24.78 2.10
N ALA A 190 6.54 -25.10 2.32
CA ALA A 190 7.35 -25.93 1.45
C ALA A 190 7.51 -27.28 2.16
N ALA A 191 6.66 -28.22 1.77
CA ALA A 191 6.84 -29.66 1.91
C ALA A 191 6.16 -30.32 0.71
#